data_AF-A0A7W7LMU8-F1
#
_entry.id   AF-A0A7W7LMU8-F1
#
_cell.length_a   1.000
_cell.length_b   1.000
_cell.length_c   1.000
_cell.angle_alpha   90.00
_cell.angle_beta   90.00
_cell.angle_gamma   90.00
#
_symmetry.space_group_name_H-M   'P 1'
#
loop_
_entity.id
_entity.type
_entity.pdbx_description
1 polymer ?
#
loop_
_entity_poly.entity_id
_entity_poly.type
_entity_poly.pdbx_seq_one_letter_code
_entity_poly.pdbx_strand_id
1 'polypeptide(L)'
;MDRMDLPRFLDHTGGVLALVSLTAAVVWGLIATDRLVLSPRARLLAQGVHRATAVCALGFLLAHIGVKVAEAHTTTTAALLPFASGITGRDGLVGLGTVAAYLLVLAAATGALRSAFAARGRARRWRFLHGCAYAAWCAAILHGLNAGRAPAGWVTASYALCLTAVAGALVLRVARARRRPPHGRARPHDAARTGPAHAARRDAPAAPPRPAALDGRLSAHGAPDRTR
;
A
#
# COMPACT_ATOMS: atom_id res chain seq x y z
N MET A 1 -8.96 25.88 -26.20
CA MET A 1 -8.48 24.48 -26.26
C MET A 1 -9.55 23.71 -26.99
N ASP A 2 -9.43 23.65 -28.31
CA ASP A 2 -10.44 23.03 -29.16
C ASP A 2 -10.39 21.51 -28.97
N ARG A 3 -11.56 20.84 -29.08
CA ARG A 3 -11.69 19.38 -28.87
C ARG A 3 -10.76 18.53 -29.76
N MET A 4 -10.17 19.12 -30.80
CA MET A 4 -9.20 18.51 -31.72
C MET A 4 -7.79 18.37 -31.13
N ASP A 5 -7.42 19.13 -30.10
CA ASP A 5 -6.06 19.08 -29.51
C ASP A 5 -5.86 17.90 -28.56
N LEU A 6 -6.94 17.46 -27.88
CA LEU A 6 -6.86 16.45 -26.83
C LEU A 6 -6.44 15.06 -27.34
N PRO A 7 -6.99 14.51 -28.44
CA PRO A 7 -6.57 13.21 -28.96
C PRO A 7 -5.10 13.21 -29.36
N ARG A 8 -4.64 14.24 -30.06
CA ARG A 8 -3.24 14.41 -30.49
C ARG A 8 -2.30 14.54 -29.28
N PHE A 9 -2.69 15.30 -28.27
CA PHE A 9 -1.93 15.42 -27.03
C PHE A 9 -1.79 14.07 -26.32
N LEU A 10 -2.89 13.32 -26.17
CA LEU A 10 -2.89 12.01 -25.53
C LEU A 10 -2.13 10.95 -26.34
N ASP A 11 -2.18 11.00 -27.67
CA ASP A 11 -1.39 10.11 -28.52
C ASP A 11 0.12 10.26 -28.27
N HIS A 12 0.55 11.51 -28.08
CA HIS A 12 1.96 11.86 -27.91
C HIS A 12 2.45 11.72 -26.47
N THR A 13 1.60 12.00 -25.47
CA THR A 13 2.00 12.11 -24.06
C THR A 13 1.39 11.07 -23.14
N GLY A 14 0.30 10.39 -23.54
CA GLY A 14 -0.45 9.48 -22.66
C GLY A 14 0.41 8.36 -22.08
N GLY A 15 1.29 7.76 -22.90
CA GLY A 15 2.23 6.75 -22.42
C GLY A 15 3.25 7.29 -21.40
N VAL A 16 3.74 8.52 -21.61
CA VAL A 16 4.67 9.18 -20.68
C VAL A 16 3.97 9.51 -19.37
N LEU A 17 2.75 10.05 -19.42
CA LEU A 17 1.94 10.36 -18.24
C LEU A 17 1.60 9.09 -17.44
N ALA A 18 1.32 7.97 -18.12
CA ALA A 18 1.13 6.67 -17.49
C ALA A 18 2.41 6.21 -16.77
N LEU A 19 3.57 6.29 -17.42
CA LEU A 19 4.85 5.88 -16.83
C LEU A 19 5.24 6.76 -15.63
N VAL A 20 5.09 8.08 -15.74
CA VAL A 20 5.39 9.02 -14.65
C VAL A 20 4.47 8.75 -13.46
N SER A 21 3.18 8.56 -13.70
CA SER A 21 2.21 8.25 -12.65
C SER A 21 2.50 6.89 -11.98
N LEU A 22 2.84 5.86 -12.78
CA LEU A 22 3.25 4.55 -12.27
C LEU A 22 4.52 4.65 -11.42
N THR A 23 5.51 5.42 -11.88
CA THR A 23 6.75 5.66 -11.16
C THR A 23 6.48 6.35 -9.83
N ALA A 24 5.66 7.39 -9.83
CA ALA A 24 5.24 8.09 -8.61
C ALA A 24 4.53 7.13 -7.65
N ALA A 25 3.62 6.27 -8.15
CA ALA A 25 2.95 5.27 -7.34
C ALA A 25 3.96 4.30 -6.70
N VAL A 26 4.95 3.81 -7.44
CA VAL A 26 6.01 2.94 -6.90
C VAL A 26 6.83 3.64 -5.81
N VAL A 27 7.30 4.86 -6.07
CA VAL A 27 8.10 5.65 -5.11
C VAL A 27 7.31 5.94 -3.84
N TRP A 28 6.07 6.43 -3.96
CA TRP A 28 5.22 6.71 -2.80
C TRP A 28 4.82 5.43 -2.06
N GLY A 29 4.63 4.32 -2.76
CA GLY A 29 4.41 3.00 -2.15
C GLY A 29 5.60 2.56 -1.29
N LEU A 30 6.83 2.78 -1.77
CA LEU A 30 8.05 2.54 -1.02
C LEU A 30 8.12 3.42 0.23
N ILE A 31 7.92 4.73 0.08
CA ILE A 31 7.94 5.71 1.18
C ILE A 31 6.90 5.36 2.25
N ALA A 32 5.69 5.00 1.85
CA ALA A 32 4.60 4.73 2.78
C ALA A 32 4.79 3.45 3.62
N THR A 33 5.75 2.60 3.24
CA THR A 33 6.17 1.44 4.03
C THR A 33 7.27 1.74 5.05
N ASP A 34 7.89 2.92 4.99
CA ASP A 34 8.90 3.35 5.96
C ASP A 34 8.24 3.63 7.31
N ARG A 35 8.80 3.06 8.38
CA ARG A 35 8.38 3.23 9.77
C ARG A 35 9.49 3.77 10.66
N LEU A 36 10.67 3.99 10.09
CA LEU A 36 11.87 4.40 10.82
C LEU A 36 11.97 5.93 10.87
N VAL A 37 11.52 6.61 9.82
CA VAL A 37 11.69 8.07 9.68
C VAL A 37 10.34 8.81 9.61
N LEU A 38 9.31 8.19 9.02
CA LEU A 38 8.02 8.87 8.85
C LEU A 38 7.10 8.72 10.06
N SER A 39 6.53 9.84 10.50
CA SER A 39 5.43 9.88 11.46
C SER A 39 4.18 9.17 10.91
N PRO A 40 3.26 8.70 11.77
CA PRO A 40 2.01 8.07 11.31
C PRO A 40 1.19 8.92 10.33
N ARG A 41 1.14 10.25 10.56
CA ARG A 41 0.47 11.21 9.67
C ARG A 41 1.12 11.26 8.29
N ALA A 42 2.45 11.37 8.24
CA ALA A 42 3.19 11.41 6.97
C ALA A 42 3.05 10.09 6.17
N ARG A 43 2.96 8.95 6.86
CA ARG A 43 2.67 7.66 6.22
C ARG A 43 1.26 7.60 5.64
N LEU A 44 0.27 8.20 6.31
CA LEU A 44 -1.10 8.28 5.79
C LEU A 44 -1.15 9.14 4.52
N LEU A 45 -0.49 10.30 4.52
CA LEU A 45 -0.36 11.15 3.33
C LEU A 45 0.32 10.41 2.18
N ALA A 46 1.44 9.73 2.44
CA ALA A 46 2.14 8.94 1.44
C ALA A 46 1.26 7.80 0.85
N GLN A 47 0.42 7.15 1.67
CA GLN A 47 -0.57 6.18 1.17
C GLN A 47 -1.64 6.86 0.30
N GLY A 48 -2.09 8.06 0.66
CA GLY A 48 -3.02 8.85 -0.15
C GLY A 48 -2.45 9.19 -1.52
N VAL A 49 -1.22 9.72 -1.56
CA VAL A 49 -0.53 10.06 -2.82
C VAL A 49 -0.26 8.80 -3.66
N HIS A 50 0.16 7.70 -3.04
CA HIS A 50 0.32 6.41 -3.72
C HIS A 50 -0.99 5.97 -4.42
N ARG A 51 -2.13 6.05 -3.73
CA ARG A 51 -3.43 5.68 -4.32
C ARG A 51 -3.83 6.62 -5.45
N ALA A 52 -3.69 7.93 -5.26
CA ALA A 52 -4.03 8.93 -6.27
C ALA A 52 -3.19 8.71 -7.54
N THR A 53 -1.88 8.57 -7.40
CA THR A 53 -0.96 8.31 -8.52
C THR A 53 -1.19 6.95 -9.18
N ALA A 54 -1.58 5.92 -8.43
CA ALA A 54 -1.98 4.63 -8.99
C ALA A 54 -3.26 4.73 -9.84
N VAL A 55 -4.26 5.51 -9.40
CA VAL A 55 -5.47 5.78 -10.18
C VAL A 55 -5.13 6.58 -11.45
N CYS A 56 -4.28 7.61 -11.34
CA CYS A 56 -3.79 8.34 -12.52
C CYS A 56 -3.07 7.42 -13.50
N ALA A 57 -2.20 6.52 -13.01
CA ALA A 57 -1.49 5.56 -13.86
C ALA A 57 -2.45 4.65 -14.63
N LEU A 58 -3.50 4.16 -13.96
CA LEU A 58 -4.51 3.32 -14.60
C LEU A 58 -5.36 4.11 -15.61
N GLY A 59 -5.77 5.33 -15.27
CA GLY A 59 -6.52 6.20 -16.18
C GLY A 59 -5.72 6.56 -17.45
N PHE A 60 -4.45 6.96 -17.29
CA PHE A 60 -3.58 7.26 -18.42
C PHE A 60 -3.22 6.00 -19.22
N LEU A 61 -3.11 4.82 -18.60
CA LEU A 61 -2.95 3.56 -19.31
C LEU A 61 -4.15 3.30 -20.24
N LEU A 62 -5.37 3.44 -19.72
CA LEU A 62 -6.59 3.24 -20.52
C LEU A 62 -6.66 4.24 -21.68
N ALA A 63 -6.38 5.53 -21.41
CA ALA A 63 -6.32 6.54 -22.46
C ALA A 63 -5.23 6.24 -23.50
N HIS A 64 -4.04 5.81 -23.06
CA HIS A 64 -2.94 5.45 -23.96
C HIS A 64 -3.31 4.29 -24.88
N ILE A 65 -3.83 3.19 -24.34
CA ILE A 65 -4.26 2.03 -25.15
C ILE A 65 -5.40 2.43 -26.08
N GLY A 66 -6.41 3.13 -25.55
CA GLY A 66 -7.58 3.57 -26.32
C GLY A 66 -7.20 4.42 -27.53
N VAL A 67 -6.31 5.41 -27.35
CA VAL A 67 -5.83 6.26 -28.45
C VAL A 67 -4.98 5.44 -29.43
N LYS A 68 -4.10 4.55 -28.96
CA LYS A 68 -3.28 3.72 -29.88
C LYS A 68 -4.11 2.77 -30.72
N VAL A 69 -5.24 2.28 -30.22
CA VAL A 69 -6.19 1.47 -30.99
C VAL A 69 -7.00 2.36 -31.95
N ALA A 70 -7.52 3.49 -31.46
CA ALA A 70 -8.36 4.40 -32.26
C ALA A 70 -7.60 5.02 -33.45
N GLU A 71 -6.33 5.38 -33.27
CA GLU A 71 -5.44 5.94 -34.29
C GLU A 71 -4.71 4.84 -35.11
N ALA A 72 -5.14 3.58 -35.01
CA ALA A 72 -4.59 2.44 -35.74
C ALA A 72 -3.07 2.22 -35.57
N HIS A 73 -2.50 2.66 -34.44
CA HIS A 73 -1.11 2.38 -34.09
C HIS A 73 -0.88 0.94 -33.60
N THR A 74 -1.94 0.27 -33.16
CA THR A 74 -1.97 -1.16 -32.83
C THR A 74 -3.36 -1.72 -33.11
N THR A 75 -3.45 -3.03 -33.36
CA THR A 75 -4.75 -3.71 -33.46
C THR A 75 -5.33 -3.96 -32.07
N THR A 76 -6.65 -4.07 -31.97
CA THR A 76 -7.34 -4.47 -30.73
C THR A 76 -6.84 -5.84 -30.24
N THR A 77 -6.59 -6.77 -31.17
CA THR A 77 -6.06 -8.11 -30.84
C THR A 77 -4.68 -8.01 -30.20
N ALA A 78 -3.75 -7.22 -30.76
CA ALA A 78 -2.41 -7.05 -30.18
C ALA A 78 -2.43 -6.29 -28.84
N ALA A 79 -3.39 -5.38 -28.67
CA ALA A 79 -3.57 -4.65 -27.41
C ALA A 79 -4.14 -5.51 -26.27
N LEU A 80 -4.82 -6.60 -26.58
CA LEU A 80 -5.40 -7.53 -25.60
C LEU A 80 -4.57 -8.79 -25.43
N LEU A 81 -4.10 -9.40 -26.52
CA LEU A 81 -3.32 -10.63 -26.47
C LEU A 81 -1.84 -10.31 -26.65
N PRO A 82 -1.01 -10.49 -25.59
CA PRO A 82 0.42 -10.27 -25.71
C PRO A 82 1.01 -11.07 -26.87
N PHE A 83 1.84 -10.41 -27.68
CA PHE A 83 2.59 -11.03 -28.77
C PHE A 83 1.75 -11.63 -29.91
N ALA A 84 0.45 -11.28 -30.01
CA ALA A 84 -0.41 -11.78 -31.08
C ALA A 84 0.05 -11.39 -32.50
N SER A 85 0.77 -10.29 -32.63
CA SER A 85 1.35 -9.83 -33.90
C SER A 85 2.81 -10.25 -34.11
N GLY A 86 3.43 -10.93 -33.12
CA GLY A 86 4.83 -11.36 -33.18
C GLY A 86 5.61 -11.08 -31.88
N ILE A 87 6.81 -11.65 -31.79
CA ILE A 87 7.72 -11.54 -30.63
C ILE A 87 8.99 -10.72 -30.91
N THR A 88 9.21 -10.30 -32.16
CA THR A 88 10.41 -9.56 -32.59
C THR A 88 10.07 -8.11 -32.95
N GLY A 89 11.07 -7.22 -32.89
CA GLY A 89 10.94 -5.84 -33.33
C GLY A 89 9.83 -5.07 -32.61
N ARG A 90 9.10 -4.24 -33.38
CA ARG A 90 7.98 -3.44 -32.86
C ARG A 90 6.87 -4.31 -32.26
N ASP A 91 6.52 -5.43 -32.90
CA ASP A 91 5.40 -6.27 -32.46
C ASP A 91 5.68 -6.94 -31.11
N GLY A 92 6.92 -7.39 -30.92
CA GLY A 92 7.38 -7.89 -29.61
C GLY A 92 7.30 -6.83 -28.52
N LEU A 93 7.65 -5.58 -28.85
CA LEU A 93 7.55 -4.47 -27.91
C LEU A 93 6.10 -4.10 -27.59
N VAL A 94 5.19 -4.12 -28.57
CA VAL A 94 3.75 -3.95 -28.33
C VAL A 94 3.23 -5.05 -27.39
N GLY A 95 3.60 -6.32 -27.64
CA GLY A 95 3.27 -7.44 -26.75
C GLY A 95 3.79 -7.23 -25.32
N LEU A 96 5.02 -6.71 -25.16
CA LEU A 96 5.57 -6.34 -23.85
C LEU A 96 4.75 -5.23 -23.16
N GLY A 97 4.23 -4.27 -23.92
CA GLY A 97 3.29 -3.26 -23.43
C GLY A 97 2.00 -3.86 -22.89
N THR A 98 1.44 -4.85 -23.60
CA THR A 98 0.25 -5.61 -23.14
C THR A 98 0.53 -6.37 -21.85
N VAL A 99 1.70 -7.01 -21.72
CA VAL A 99 2.13 -7.64 -20.46
C VAL A 99 2.24 -6.60 -19.34
N ALA A 100 2.85 -5.44 -19.59
CA ALA A 100 2.98 -4.37 -18.62
C ALA A 100 1.61 -3.86 -18.13
N ALA A 101 0.65 -3.70 -19.05
CA ALA A 101 -0.72 -3.30 -18.75
C ALA A 101 -1.39 -4.30 -17.80
N TYR A 102 -1.28 -5.61 -18.07
CA TYR A 102 -1.83 -6.65 -17.21
C TYR A 102 -1.19 -6.72 -15.83
N LEU A 103 0.14 -6.56 -15.74
CA LEU A 103 0.83 -6.52 -14.45
C LEU A 103 0.42 -5.28 -13.63
N LEU A 104 0.19 -4.13 -14.28
CA LEU A 104 -0.32 -2.93 -13.62
C LEU A 104 -1.77 -3.14 -13.13
N VAL A 105 -2.65 -3.72 -13.95
CA VAL A 105 -4.03 -4.05 -13.55
C VAL A 105 -4.03 -5.03 -12.37
N LEU A 106 -3.18 -6.06 -12.40
CA LEU A 106 -3.01 -7.00 -11.28
C LEU A 106 -2.56 -6.28 -10.01
N ALA A 107 -1.57 -5.38 -10.11
CA ALA A 107 -1.09 -4.60 -8.97
C ALA A 107 -2.17 -3.67 -8.41
N ALA A 108 -2.94 -3.00 -9.27
CA ALA A 108 -4.06 -2.14 -8.88
C ALA A 108 -5.17 -2.94 -8.19
N ALA A 109 -5.60 -4.07 -8.78
CA ALA A 109 -6.61 -4.95 -8.22
C ALA A 109 -6.19 -5.51 -6.86
N THR A 110 -4.95 -5.97 -6.73
CA THR A 110 -4.42 -6.48 -5.45
C THR A 110 -4.22 -5.39 -4.41
N GLY A 111 -3.99 -4.14 -4.83
CA GLY A 111 -3.98 -2.95 -3.98
C GLY A 111 -5.38 -2.61 -3.43
N ALA A 112 -6.39 -2.63 -4.30
CA ALA A 112 -7.79 -2.40 -3.93
C ALA A 112 -8.32 -3.49 -3.00
N LEU A 113 -8.03 -4.76 -3.31
CA LEU A 113 -8.45 -5.94 -2.56
C LEU A 113 -7.55 -6.25 -1.35
N ARG A 114 -6.73 -5.30 -0.90
CA ARG A 114 -5.75 -5.52 0.19
C ARG A 114 -6.38 -6.08 1.47
N SER A 115 -7.62 -5.69 1.80
CA SER A 115 -8.35 -6.21 2.98
C SER A 115 -8.64 -7.71 2.88
N ALA A 116 -8.92 -8.25 1.69
CA ALA A 116 -9.14 -9.68 1.47
C ALA A 116 -7.90 -10.54 1.79
N PHE A 117 -6.70 -9.94 1.68
CA PHE A 117 -5.42 -10.57 2.02
C PHE A 117 -4.98 -10.35 3.47
N ALA A 118 -5.81 -9.71 4.32
CA ALA A 118 -5.47 -9.43 5.72
C ALA A 118 -5.51 -10.68 6.62
N ALA A 119 -6.14 -11.78 6.19
CA ALA A 119 -6.16 -13.03 6.94
C ALA A 119 -4.76 -13.67 7.03
N ARG A 120 -4.52 -14.42 8.13
CA ARG A 120 -3.24 -15.08 8.41
C ARG A 120 -2.81 -15.97 7.22
N GLY A 121 -1.55 -15.87 6.81
CA GLY A 121 -0.96 -16.63 5.69
C GLY A 121 -1.01 -15.95 4.31
N ARG A 122 -1.92 -14.99 4.07
CA ARG A 122 -2.11 -14.39 2.73
C ARG A 122 -1.27 -13.14 2.46
N ALA A 123 -0.60 -12.59 3.48
CA ALA A 123 0.20 -11.38 3.37
C ALA A 123 1.43 -11.52 2.45
N ARG A 124 2.07 -12.70 2.40
CA ARG A 124 3.19 -12.97 1.46
C ARG A 124 2.70 -13.00 0.02
N ARG A 125 1.56 -13.64 -0.23
CA ARG A 125 0.94 -13.69 -1.57
C ARG A 125 0.58 -12.29 -2.06
N TRP A 126 -0.04 -11.47 -1.20
CA TRP A 126 -0.31 -10.07 -1.52
C TRP A 126 0.95 -9.30 -1.89
N ARG A 127 2.03 -9.43 -1.12
CA ARG A 127 3.31 -8.77 -1.42
C ARG A 127 3.89 -9.19 -2.76
N PHE A 128 3.81 -10.48 -3.09
CA PHE A 128 4.29 -11.00 -4.38
C PHE A 128 3.47 -10.42 -5.52
N LEU A 129 2.13 -10.58 -5.48
CA LEU A 129 1.24 -10.13 -6.55
C LEU A 129 1.26 -8.60 -6.73
N HIS A 130 1.22 -7.84 -5.64
CA HIS A 130 1.32 -6.39 -5.71
C HIS A 130 2.72 -5.94 -6.14
N GLY A 131 3.75 -6.72 -5.80
CA GLY A 131 5.13 -6.52 -6.24
C GLY A 131 5.32 -6.65 -7.76
N CYS A 132 4.38 -7.27 -8.48
CA CYS A 132 4.41 -7.31 -9.95
C CYS A 132 4.42 -5.91 -10.59
N ALA A 133 4.04 -4.86 -9.87
CA ALA A 133 4.18 -3.47 -10.31
C ALA A 133 5.63 -3.11 -10.73
N TYR A 134 6.65 -3.68 -10.10
CA TYR A 134 8.05 -3.44 -10.49
C TYR A 134 8.34 -4.03 -11.88
N ALA A 135 7.83 -5.24 -12.15
CA ALA A 135 7.97 -5.86 -13.47
C ALA A 135 7.16 -5.09 -14.53
N ALA A 136 5.95 -4.63 -14.18
CA ALA A 136 5.15 -3.76 -15.03
C ALA A 136 5.92 -2.48 -15.41
N TRP A 137 6.56 -1.84 -14.44
CA TRP A 137 7.35 -0.62 -14.65
C TRP A 137 8.56 -0.85 -15.57
N CYS A 138 9.33 -1.92 -15.35
CA CYS A 138 10.45 -2.26 -16.24
C CYS A 138 9.97 -2.54 -17.68
N ALA A 139 8.90 -3.33 -17.83
CA ALA A 139 8.32 -3.64 -19.13
C ALA A 139 7.79 -2.38 -19.84
N ALA A 140 7.14 -1.48 -19.10
CA ALA A 140 6.64 -0.21 -19.62
C ALA A 140 7.77 0.71 -20.12
N ILE A 141 8.92 0.74 -19.44
CA ILE A 141 10.10 1.50 -19.90
C ILE A 141 10.61 0.96 -21.23
N LEU A 142 10.82 -0.35 -21.32
CA LEU A 142 11.34 -1.01 -22.52
C LEU A 142 10.37 -0.86 -23.70
N HIS A 143 9.08 -1.04 -23.46
CA HIS A 143 8.03 -0.80 -24.44
C HIS A 143 8.03 0.66 -24.89
N GLY A 144 7.93 1.60 -23.96
CA GLY A 144 7.71 3.02 -24.28
C GLY A 144 8.89 3.70 -24.97
N LEU A 145 10.13 3.28 -24.69
CA LEU A 145 11.32 3.80 -25.38
C LEU A 145 11.49 3.27 -26.80
N ASN A 146 11.11 2.02 -27.05
CA ASN A 146 11.53 1.31 -28.25
C ASN A 146 10.38 0.99 -29.22
N ALA A 147 9.13 0.92 -28.76
CA ALA A 147 8.00 0.49 -29.61
C ALA A 147 7.60 1.57 -30.63
N GLY A 148 7.85 2.84 -30.31
CA GLY A 148 7.37 3.98 -31.05
C GLY A 148 8.44 4.74 -31.82
N ARG A 149 8.08 5.95 -32.22
CA ARG A 149 8.98 6.96 -32.80
C ARG A 149 10.18 7.23 -31.88
N ALA A 150 11.26 7.77 -32.48
CA ALA A 150 12.40 8.26 -31.71
C ALA A 150 11.96 9.23 -30.59
N PRO A 151 12.42 9.03 -29.35
CA PRO A 151 12.00 9.85 -28.23
C PRO A 151 12.55 11.27 -28.36
N ALA A 152 11.71 12.27 -28.10
CA ALA A 152 12.17 13.65 -27.97
C ALA A 152 13.05 13.78 -26.71
N GLY A 153 13.96 14.76 -26.66
CA GLY A 153 14.88 14.93 -25.53
C GLY A 153 14.20 14.99 -24.16
N TRP A 154 13.04 15.64 -24.06
CA TRP A 154 12.24 15.70 -22.82
C TRP A 154 11.62 14.35 -22.42
N VAL A 155 11.32 13.46 -23.38
CA VAL A 155 10.87 12.09 -23.12
C VAL A 155 12.02 11.30 -22.54
N THR A 156 13.21 11.38 -23.14
CA THR A 156 14.40 10.70 -22.60
C THR A 156 14.74 11.20 -21.19
N ALA A 157 14.66 12.52 -20.96
CA ALA A 157 14.90 13.11 -19.65
C ALA A 157 13.88 12.64 -18.59
N SER A 158 12.59 12.54 -18.94
CA SER A 158 11.57 12.05 -18.02
C SER A 158 11.78 10.56 -17.67
N TYR A 159 12.22 9.74 -18.62
CA TYR A 159 12.58 8.35 -18.34
C TYR A 159 13.81 8.25 -17.43
N ALA A 160 14.85 9.05 -17.67
CA ALA A 160 16.02 9.12 -16.80
C ALA A 160 15.65 9.58 -15.37
N LEU A 161 14.74 10.56 -15.24
CA LEU A 161 14.21 10.99 -13.95
C LEU A 161 13.43 9.86 -13.25
N CYS A 162 12.63 9.10 -13.99
CA CYS A 162 11.92 7.93 -13.44
C CYS A 162 12.90 6.86 -12.92
N LEU A 163 13.93 6.52 -13.71
CA LEU A 163 14.96 5.56 -13.30
C LEU A 163 15.71 6.03 -12.05
N THR A 164 16.18 7.27 -12.04
CA THR A 164 16.94 7.83 -10.91
C THR A 164 16.10 7.91 -9.63
N ALA A 165 14.82 8.30 -9.73
CA ALA A 165 13.91 8.33 -8.59
C ALA A 165 13.69 6.93 -7.97
N VAL A 166 13.45 5.91 -8.81
CA VAL A 166 13.25 4.53 -8.33
C VAL A 166 14.54 3.93 -7.78
N ALA A 167 15.67 4.12 -8.47
CA ALA A 167 16.98 3.68 -8.00
C ALA A 167 17.33 4.31 -6.65
N GLY A 168 17.16 5.63 -6.51
CA GLY A 168 17.36 6.34 -5.25
C GLY A 168 16.48 5.81 -4.12
N ALA A 169 15.18 5.62 -4.38
CA ALA A 169 14.24 5.06 -3.40
C ALA A 169 14.63 3.64 -2.97
N LEU A 170 15.09 2.80 -3.91
CA LEU A 170 15.51 1.43 -3.63
C LEU A 170 16.83 1.37 -2.85
N VAL A 171 17.82 2.17 -3.24
CA VAL A 171 19.10 2.31 -2.51
C VAL A 171 18.85 2.75 -1.07
N LEU A 172 18.02 3.77 -0.86
CA LEU A 172 17.63 4.23 0.47
C LEU A 172 16.94 3.13 1.27
N ARG A 173 16.05 2.35 0.64
CA ARG A 173 15.37 1.22 1.29
C ARG A 173 16.36 0.14 1.74
N VAL A 174 17.27 -0.27 0.86
CA VAL A 174 18.27 -1.32 1.16
C VAL A 174 19.24 -0.84 2.22
N ALA A 175 19.76 0.39 2.10
CA ALA A 175 20.62 1.00 3.11
C ALA A 175 19.96 1.05 4.49
N ARG A 176 18.66 1.42 4.56
CA ARG A 176 17.90 1.43 5.82
C ARG A 176 17.62 0.03 6.36
N ALA A 177 17.33 -0.94 5.51
CA ALA A 177 17.16 -2.33 5.94
C ALA A 177 18.44 -2.90 6.56
N ARG A 178 19.61 -2.54 6.03
CA ARG A 178 20.93 -2.93 6.55
C ARG A 178 21.30 -2.21 7.86
N ARG A 179 20.81 -0.99 8.08
CA ARG A 179 21.01 -0.22 9.33
C ARG A 179 20.11 -0.68 10.48
N ARG A 180 19.23 -1.67 10.29
CA ARG A 180 18.51 -2.27 11.41
C ARG A 180 19.53 -2.98 12.30
N PRO A 181 19.64 -2.60 13.60
CA PRO A 181 20.36 -3.43 14.54
C PRO A 181 19.75 -4.84 14.45
N PRO A 182 20.54 -5.92 14.47
CA PRO A 182 19.99 -7.23 14.75
C PRO A 182 19.20 -7.04 16.03
N HIS A 183 17.88 -7.25 16.00
CA HIS A 183 17.14 -7.32 17.25
C HIS A 183 17.90 -8.32 18.09
N GLY A 184 18.52 -7.83 19.16
CA GLY A 184 19.13 -8.67 20.16
C GLY A 184 18.07 -9.70 20.46
N ARG A 185 18.40 -10.97 20.21
CA ARG A 185 17.67 -12.08 20.80
C ARG A 185 17.35 -11.62 22.21
N ALA A 186 16.07 -11.41 22.53
CA ALA A 186 15.69 -11.21 23.91
C ALA A 186 16.33 -12.40 24.63
N ARG A 187 17.41 -12.14 25.38
CA ARG A 187 18.04 -13.17 26.18
C ARG A 187 16.89 -13.68 27.04
N PRO A 188 16.60 -14.98 27.07
CA PRO A 188 15.54 -15.54 27.92
C PRO A 188 15.76 -15.32 29.43
N HIS A 189 16.70 -14.46 29.83
CA HIS A 189 17.24 -14.39 31.17
C HIS A 189 16.47 -13.45 32.12
N ASP A 190 15.56 -12.61 31.61
CA ASP A 190 14.70 -11.76 32.47
C ASP A 190 13.32 -12.36 32.76
N ALA A 191 12.93 -13.46 32.08
CA ALA A 191 11.71 -14.20 32.43
C ALA A 191 11.88 -15.07 33.70
N ALA A 192 13.12 -15.28 34.17
CA ALA A 192 13.43 -16.10 35.33
C ALA A 192 13.44 -15.32 36.66
N ARG A 193 13.28 -13.98 36.66
CA ARG A 193 13.24 -13.16 37.89
C ARG A 193 11.84 -12.82 38.39
N THR A 194 10.79 -13.16 37.65
CA THR A 194 9.41 -13.10 38.14
C THR A 194 8.95 -14.52 38.51
N GLY A 195 9.45 -15.02 39.65
CA GLY A 195 8.99 -16.27 40.24
C GLY A 195 7.54 -16.21 40.74
N PRO A 196 6.92 -17.36 41.06
CA PRO A 196 5.49 -17.53 41.33
C PRO A 196 5.01 -17.00 42.70
N ALA A 197 5.57 -15.89 43.19
CA ALA A 197 5.20 -15.32 44.49
C ALA A 197 3.86 -14.56 44.50
N HIS A 198 3.25 -14.30 43.32
CA HIS A 198 1.99 -13.56 43.23
C HIS A 198 0.74 -14.45 43.06
N ALA A 199 0.92 -15.76 42.84
CA ALA A 199 -0.19 -16.71 42.72
C ALA A 199 -0.69 -17.22 44.10
N ALA A 200 0.18 -17.25 45.12
CA ALA A 200 -0.17 -17.82 46.44
C ALA A 200 -1.05 -16.90 47.33
N ARG A 201 -1.41 -15.70 46.89
CA ARG A 201 -2.22 -14.75 47.69
C ARG A 201 -3.72 -14.72 47.31
N ARG A 202 -4.17 -15.60 46.40
CA ARG A 202 -5.57 -15.66 45.94
C ARG A 202 -6.43 -16.77 46.55
N ASP A 203 -5.84 -17.69 47.32
CA ASP A 203 -6.57 -18.84 47.90
C ASP A 203 -6.80 -18.73 49.43
N ALA A 204 -6.89 -17.51 49.96
CA ALA A 204 -7.37 -17.33 51.33
C ALA A 204 -8.92 -17.41 51.35
N PRO A 205 -9.55 -18.29 52.15
CA PRO A 205 -11.00 -18.39 52.22
C PRO A 205 -11.62 -17.09 52.75
N ALA A 206 -12.69 -16.62 52.09
CA ALA A 206 -13.48 -15.49 52.55
C ALA A 206 -14.16 -15.83 53.88
N ALA A 207 -13.96 -15.00 54.91
CA ALA A 207 -14.64 -15.11 56.19
C ALA A 207 -16.16 -14.86 56.02
N PRO A 208 -17.03 -15.59 56.75
CA PRO A 208 -18.47 -15.41 56.64
C PRO A 208 -18.93 -14.06 57.25
N PRO A 209 -20.03 -13.48 56.74
CA PRO A 209 -20.57 -12.23 57.27
C PRO A 209 -21.18 -12.43 58.66
N ARG A 210 -20.85 -11.53 59.60
CA ARG A 210 -21.46 -11.48 60.94
C ARG A 210 -22.92 -11.00 60.85
N PRO A 211 -23.86 -11.57 61.62
CA PRO A 211 -25.23 -11.07 61.68
C PRO A 211 -25.27 -9.69 62.34
N ALA A 212 -26.07 -8.79 61.76
CA ALA A 212 -26.36 -7.48 62.32
C ALA A 212 -27.17 -7.66 63.61
N ALA A 213 -26.57 -7.31 64.75
CA ALA A 213 -27.28 -7.20 66.02
C ALA A 213 -28.26 -6.03 65.94
N LEU A 214 -29.56 -6.35 66.00
CA LEU A 214 -30.63 -5.43 66.36
C LEU A 214 -30.49 -5.13 67.86
N ASP A 215 -29.77 -4.07 68.23
CA ASP A 215 -29.80 -3.56 69.59
C ASP A 215 -30.71 -2.33 69.67
N GLY A 216 -31.93 -2.62 70.12
CA GLY A 216 -32.91 -1.64 70.56
C GLY A 216 -32.39 -0.88 71.78
N ARG A 217 -32.33 0.44 71.66
CA ARG A 217 -32.26 1.34 72.81
C ARG A 217 -33.67 1.81 73.16
N LEU A 218 -34.22 1.11 74.14
CA LEU A 218 -35.11 1.57 75.21
C LEU A 218 -35.44 3.06 75.19
N SER A 219 -36.68 3.39 74.78
CA SER A 219 -37.39 4.57 75.30
C SER A 219 -38.23 4.11 76.49
N ALA A 220 -37.83 4.51 77.69
CA ALA A 220 -38.62 4.34 78.90
C ALA A 220 -39.17 5.70 79.34
N HIS A 221 -40.51 5.77 79.30
CA HIS A 221 -41.41 6.34 80.31
C HIS A 221 -41.44 7.84 80.60
N GLY A 222 -42.63 8.42 80.37
CA GLY A 222 -43.06 9.70 80.92
C GLY A 222 -44.34 10.24 80.25
N ALA A 223 -45.50 9.70 80.60
CA ALA A 223 -46.82 10.34 80.42
C ALA A 223 -47.16 11.16 81.69
N PRO A 224 -48.30 11.87 81.78
CA PRO A 224 -49.04 12.72 80.83
C PRO A 224 -49.26 14.15 81.40
N ASP A 225 -49.84 15.08 80.63
CA ASP A 225 -50.75 16.07 81.24
C ASP A 225 -51.84 16.53 80.25
N ARG A 226 -53.03 16.73 80.80
CA ARG A 226 -54.30 17.11 80.16
C ARG A 226 -54.55 18.62 80.35
N THR A 227 -55.49 19.16 79.56
CA THR A 227 -56.18 20.47 79.73
C THR A 227 -55.29 21.68 79.44
N ARG A 228 -55.65 22.59 78.52
CA ARG A 228 -56.82 23.48 78.50
C ARG A 228 -57.01 24.08 77.11
#